data_AF-A0A941BMF3-F1
#
_entry.id   AF-A0A941BMF3-F1
#
_cell.length_a   1.000
_cell.length_b   1.000
_cell.length_c   1.000
_cell.angle_alpha   90.00
_cell.angle_beta   90.00
_cell.angle_gamma   90.00
#
_symmetry.space_group_name_H-M   'P 1'
#
loop_
_entity.id
_entity.type
_entity.pdbx_description
1 polymer ?
#
loop_
_entity_poly.entity_id
_entity_poly.type
_entity_poly.pdbx_seq_one_letter_code
_entity_poly.pdbx_strand_id
1 'polypeptide(L)'
;MKNTSKVSQIRALASAGLPPEGFIAAVLEALHGVIPSYRNLFDWTEPDGRLVRYFFEGPIDHEVAKHYFEEFHNQRELEVMPAFRDTITGRASVKTAEQLDQPAFYESALYNEIWRPQRLKTRIETIVRTSSGTPLGSLVLYRGPGDRRFTAADERLLERIAPYIARGLSAPTPTVGAPAYIASPAGLAFVCLGTQGQVTQLSANAHRLLLLAHGDVTPERAAAAPAAESFPVLATLCRQWLAQRDAFQTCSLQVQNAWGQFVFDGCGLKGTQPDGGAQLHVTISHREPNIVAARRAVASFDLTHAQQEVCLLLHAGRTQTEAAEQLGVSVATVVDHVRKIYAKLDVHSVIELVGLINARQSRSGMAGN
;
A
#
# COMPACT_ATOMS: atom_id res chain seq x y z
N MET A 1 -1.14 15.51 22.39
CA MET A 1 -2.52 15.14 21.99
C MET A 1 -2.65 14.76 20.51
N LYS A 2 -2.14 15.53 19.53
CA LYS A 2 -2.26 15.18 18.09
C LYS A 2 -1.66 13.81 17.70
N ASN A 3 -0.47 13.46 18.19
CA ASN A 3 0.16 12.17 17.86
C ASN A 3 -0.55 10.96 18.50
N THR A 4 -1.17 11.13 19.68
CA THR A 4 -1.92 10.07 20.38
C THR A 4 -3.13 9.60 19.57
N SER A 5 -3.84 10.54 18.93
CA SER A 5 -4.98 10.25 18.06
C SER A 5 -4.55 9.46 16.81
N LYS A 6 -3.42 9.83 16.21
CA LYS A 6 -2.91 9.20 14.99
C LYS A 6 -2.30 7.81 15.24
N VAL A 7 -1.60 7.61 16.36
CA VAL A 7 -1.16 6.26 16.78
C VAL A 7 -2.36 5.34 17.03
N SER A 8 -3.46 5.89 17.54
CA SER A 8 -4.68 5.10 17.76
C SER A 8 -5.27 4.57 16.45
N GLN A 9 -5.12 5.29 15.34
CA GLN A 9 -5.53 4.82 14.01
C GLN A 9 -4.75 3.56 13.57
N ILE A 10 -3.44 3.51 13.81
CA ILE A 10 -2.64 2.31 13.50
C ILE A 10 -3.11 1.11 14.32
N ARG A 11 -3.39 1.31 15.61
CA ARG A 11 -3.95 0.27 16.49
C ARG A 11 -5.34 -0.20 16.03
N ALA A 12 -6.17 0.71 15.53
CA ALA A 12 -7.48 0.36 15.00
C ALA A 12 -7.37 -0.47 13.72
N LEU A 13 -6.46 -0.11 12.79
CA LEU A 13 -6.15 -0.93 11.61
C LEU A 13 -5.65 -2.33 12.00
N ALA A 14 -4.79 -2.44 13.02
CA ALA A 14 -4.28 -3.72 13.51
C ALA A 14 -5.38 -4.63 14.09
N SER A 15 -6.55 -4.08 14.43
CA SER A 15 -7.70 -4.83 14.92
C SER A 15 -8.80 -4.99 13.87
N ALA A 16 -8.59 -4.52 12.63
CA ALA A 16 -9.61 -4.51 11.59
C ALA A 16 -9.80 -5.86 10.88
N GLY A 17 -8.96 -6.86 11.18
CA GLY A 17 -9.05 -8.19 10.57
C GLY A 17 -8.69 -8.19 9.07
N LEU A 18 -7.82 -7.30 8.63
CA LEU A 18 -7.33 -7.29 7.26
C LEU A 18 -6.34 -8.45 7.02
N PRO A 19 -6.27 -9.01 5.80
CA PRO A 19 -5.15 -9.87 5.44
C PRO A 19 -3.83 -9.09 5.56
N PRO A 20 -2.68 -9.74 5.85
CA PRO A 20 -1.40 -9.08 6.09
C PRO A 20 -1.01 -8.06 5.00
N GLU A 21 -1.28 -8.38 3.74
CA GLU A 21 -1.03 -7.56 2.56
C GLU A 21 -1.84 -6.25 2.57
N GLY A 22 -3.16 -6.38 2.67
CA GLY A 22 -4.07 -5.24 2.77
C GLY A 22 -3.84 -4.42 4.04
N PHE A 23 -3.44 -5.08 5.14
CA PHE A 23 -3.07 -4.43 6.39
C PHE A 23 -1.82 -3.56 6.22
N ILE A 24 -0.73 -4.11 5.64
CA ILE A 24 0.50 -3.37 5.42
C ILE A 24 0.26 -2.18 4.48
N ALA A 25 -0.44 -2.38 3.36
CA ALA A 25 -0.77 -1.28 2.46
C ALA A 25 -1.51 -0.14 3.19
N ALA A 26 -2.51 -0.47 4.01
CA ALA A 26 -3.28 0.52 4.77
C ALA A 26 -2.46 1.20 5.88
N VAL A 27 -1.57 0.46 6.56
CA VAL A 27 -0.72 1.01 7.63
C VAL A 27 0.35 1.93 7.07
N LEU A 28 1.02 1.56 5.98
CA LEU A 28 2.03 2.41 5.36
C LEU A 28 1.44 3.75 4.93
N GLU A 29 0.23 3.74 4.39
CA GLU A 29 -0.47 4.97 4.05
C GLU A 29 -0.80 5.80 5.31
N ALA A 30 -1.36 5.17 6.34
CA ALA A 30 -1.71 5.86 7.58
C ALA A 30 -0.48 6.41 8.32
N LEU A 31 0.69 5.78 8.16
CA LEU A 31 1.94 6.20 8.78
C LEU A 31 2.37 7.60 8.33
N HIS A 32 2.12 8.02 7.09
CA HIS A 32 2.40 9.39 6.63
C HIS A 32 1.74 10.46 7.50
N GLY A 33 0.58 10.14 8.08
CA GLY A 33 -0.07 11.03 9.05
C GLY A 33 0.68 11.10 10.38
N VAL A 34 1.27 9.99 10.82
CA VAL A 34 1.88 9.82 12.16
C VAL A 34 3.31 10.32 12.18
N ILE A 35 4.14 9.78 11.29
CA ILE A 35 5.49 10.21 10.98
C ILE A 35 5.40 10.61 9.51
N PRO A 36 5.43 11.92 9.17
CA PRO A 36 5.49 12.32 7.77
C PRO A 36 6.54 11.48 7.05
N SER A 37 6.33 11.13 5.79
CA SER A 37 7.24 10.32 4.98
C SER A 37 6.96 10.59 3.51
N TYR A 38 7.95 10.33 2.64
CA TYR A 38 7.78 10.44 1.20
C TYR A 38 7.28 9.13 0.60
N ARG A 39 7.93 8.02 0.97
CA ARG A 39 7.54 6.66 0.62
C ARG A 39 7.84 5.74 1.79
N ASN A 40 7.01 4.74 1.97
CA ASN A 40 7.20 3.70 2.97
C ASN A 40 7.35 2.34 2.29
N LEU A 41 8.03 1.44 2.99
CA LEU A 41 8.34 0.09 2.53
C LEU A 41 8.19 -0.89 3.68
N PHE A 42 7.70 -2.09 3.37
CA PHE A 42 7.74 -3.22 4.28
C PHE A 42 8.34 -4.44 3.59
N ASP A 43 9.37 -5.04 4.20
CA ASP A 43 10.04 -6.24 3.73
C ASP A 43 9.60 -7.43 4.60
N TRP A 44 9.01 -8.46 3.99
CA TRP A 44 8.78 -9.73 4.68
C TRP A 44 10.03 -10.58 4.63
N THR A 45 10.42 -11.11 5.79
CA THR A 45 11.68 -11.83 5.95
C THR A 45 11.47 -13.16 6.64
N GLU A 46 12.28 -14.14 6.26
CA GLU A 46 12.46 -15.34 7.07
C GLU A 46 13.26 -15.03 8.36
N PRO A 47 13.22 -15.91 9.38
CA PRO A 47 13.99 -15.73 10.61
C PRO A 47 15.51 -15.60 10.42
N ASP A 48 16.04 -16.12 9.31
CA ASP A 48 17.47 -16.02 8.93
C ASP A 48 17.84 -14.70 8.25
N GLY A 49 16.86 -13.79 8.05
CA GLY A 49 17.03 -12.49 7.40
C GLY A 49 16.91 -12.51 5.88
N ARG A 50 16.54 -13.64 5.25
CA ARG A 50 16.27 -13.70 3.82
C ARG A 50 15.01 -12.92 3.46
N LEU A 51 15.13 -11.98 2.52
CA LEU A 51 14.00 -11.26 1.93
C LEU A 51 13.14 -12.23 1.12
N VAL A 52 11.85 -12.33 1.45
CA VAL A 52 10.88 -13.19 0.74
C VAL A 52 10.12 -12.38 -0.30
N ARG A 53 9.60 -11.24 0.12
CA ARG A 53 8.81 -10.31 -0.68
C ARG A 53 8.80 -8.95 0.00
N TYR A 54 8.38 -7.93 -0.71
CA TYR A 54 8.25 -6.59 -0.14
C TYR A 54 7.02 -5.86 -0.66
N PHE A 55 6.70 -4.75 -0.03
CA PHE A 55 5.72 -3.80 -0.53
C PHE A 55 6.35 -2.42 -0.47
N PHE A 56 6.46 -1.78 -1.62
CA PHE A 56 6.95 -0.42 -1.75
C PHE A 56 5.85 0.51 -2.23
N GLU A 57 5.72 1.68 -1.61
CA GLU A 57 4.81 2.72 -2.08
C GLU A 57 5.34 3.40 -3.35
N GLY A 58 4.43 3.62 -4.30
CA GLY A 58 4.72 4.25 -5.59
C GLY A 58 5.24 3.29 -6.67
N PRO A 59 5.64 3.82 -7.84
CA PRO A 59 6.16 3.04 -8.95
C PRO A 59 7.33 2.12 -8.59
N ILE A 60 7.34 0.92 -9.18
CA ILE A 60 8.48 0.00 -9.18
C ILE A 60 9.12 0.04 -10.56
N ASP A 61 10.32 0.60 -10.63
CA ASP A 61 11.15 0.58 -11.83
C ASP A 61 11.98 -0.70 -11.85
N HIS A 62 11.76 -1.54 -12.87
CA HIS A 62 12.42 -2.83 -12.98
C HIS A 62 13.91 -2.71 -13.25
N GLU A 63 14.37 -1.67 -13.96
CA GLU A 63 15.78 -1.46 -14.23
C GLU A 63 16.53 -1.09 -12.96
N VAL A 64 15.93 -0.23 -12.13
CA VAL A 64 16.50 0.12 -10.82
C VAL A 64 16.47 -1.08 -9.87
N ALA A 65 15.38 -1.86 -9.85
CA ALA A 65 15.28 -3.06 -9.05
C ALA A 65 16.32 -4.11 -9.47
N LYS A 66 16.47 -4.33 -10.79
CA LYS A 66 17.48 -5.22 -11.37
C LYS A 66 18.88 -4.78 -10.96
N HIS A 67 19.22 -3.52 -11.17
CA HIS A 67 20.52 -2.97 -10.80
C HIS A 67 20.81 -3.14 -9.31
N TYR A 68 19.83 -2.88 -8.44
CA TYR A 68 19.97 -3.10 -7.00
C TYR A 68 20.24 -4.57 -6.65
N PHE A 69 19.46 -5.51 -7.19
CA PHE A 69 19.58 -6.92 -6.84
C PHE A 69 20.81 -7.60 -7.46
N GLU A 70 21.30 -7.14 -8.61
CA GLU A 70 22.51 -7.65 -9.25
C GLU A 70 23.80 -7.12 -8.58
N GLU A 71 23.85 -5.82 -8.27
CA GLU A 71 25.10 -5.14 -7.87
C GLU A 71 25.20 -4.81 -6.37
N PHE A 72 24.06 -4.54 -5.71
CA PHE A 72 24.08 -3.96 -4.36
C PHE A 72 23.63 -4.93 -3.27
N HIS A 73 22.58 -5.72 -3.52
CA HIS A 73 21.96 -6.55 -2.49
C HIS A 73 22.94 -7.58 -1.91
N ASN A 74 23.19 -7.50 -0.59
CA ASN A 74 24.18 -8.29 0.15
C ASN A 74 25.63 -8.17 -0.38
N GLN A 75 25.94 -7.12 -1.13
CA GLN A 75 27.25 -6.87 -1.73
C GLN A 75 27.69 -5.42 -1.50
N ARG A 76 27.59 -4.56 -2.52
CA ARG A 76 28.10 -3.18 -2.48
C ARG A 76 27.33 -2.26 -1.53
N GLU A 77 26.11 -2.62 -1.14
CA GLU A 77 25.39 -1.84 -0.11
C GLU A 77 26.14 -1.81 1.23
N LEU A 78 26.96 -2.84 1.50
CA LEU A 78 27.73 -3.00 2.73
C LEU A 78 28.82 -1.94 2.93
N GLU A 79 29.18 -1.22 1.86
CA GLU A 79 30.15 -0.12 1.89
C GLU A 79 29.67 1.05 2.76
N VAL A 80 28.36 1.26 2.83
CA VAL A 80 27.74 2.43 3.49
C VAL A 80 26.54 2.08 4.35
N MET A 81 26.05 0.85 4.31
CA MET A 81 24.92 0.36 5.11
C MET A 81 25.25 -1.00 5.74
N PRO A 82 24.81 -1.26 6.99
CA PRO A 82 24.96 -2.60 7.56
C PRO A 82 24.12 -3.61 6.78
N ALA A 83 24.58 -4.88 6.77
CA ALA A 83 23.87 -5.95 6.09
C ALA A 83 22.43 -6.08 6.60
N PHE A 84 21.51 -6.37 5.68
CA PHE A 84 20.12 -6.57 6.04
C PHE A 84 19.93 -7.69 7.06
N ARG A 85 20.66 -8.81 6.91
CA ARG A 85 20.66 -9.92 7.88
C ARG A 85 21.04 -9.46 9.29
N ASP A 86 22.10 -8.67 9.42
CA ASP A 86 22.59 -8.20 10.73
C ASP A 86 21.56 -7.31 11.42
N THR A 87 20.70 -6.68 10.63
CA THR A 87 19.56 -5.90 11.11
C THR A 87 18.49 -6.79 11.71
N ILE A 88 18.12 -7.86 10.99
CA ILE A 88 17.11 -8.82 11.42
C ILE A 88 17.52 -9.57 12.68
N THR A 89 18.82 -9.86 12.85
CA THR A 89 19.36 -10.50 14.06
C THR A 89 19.76 -9.52 15.15
N GLY A 90 19.80 -8.22 14.85
CA GLY A 90 20.29 -7.17 15.73
C GLY A 90 19.39 -6.88 16.93
N ARG A 91 20.01 -6.41 18.02
CA ARG A 91 19.32 -5.95 19.24
C ARG A 91 18.77 -4.52 19.14
N ALA A 92 19.25 -3.74 18.17
CA ALA A 92 18.79 -2.36 17.97
C ALA A 92 17.33 -2.37 17.49
N SER A 93 16.49 -1.61 18.17
CA SER A 93 15.06 -1.51 17.86
C SER A 93 14.79 -0.60 16.66
N VAL A 94 15.61 0.43 16.42
CA VAL A 94 15.48 1.36 15.29
C VAL A 94 16.87 1.71 14.74
N LYS A 95 17.01 1.67 13.41
CA LYS A 95 18.11 2.34 12.70
C LYS A 95 17.77 3.80 12.48
N THR A 96 18.60 4.66 13.05
CA THR A 96 18.42 6.11 13.06
C THR A 96 18.78 6.72 11.71
N ALA A 97 18.21 7.89 11.42
CA ALA A 97 18.56 8.61 10.21
C ALA A 97 20.01 9.13 10.22
N GLU A 98 20.58 9.31 11.42
CA GLU A 98 21.96 9.74 11.63
C GLU A 98 22.98 8.79 11.00
N GLN A 99 22.68 7.48 10.94
CA GLN A 99 23.55 6.48 10.29
C GLN A 99 23.81 6.78 8.81
N LEU A 100 22.86 7.43 8.12
CA LEU A 100 22.96 7.75 6.70
C LEU A 100 23.19 9.24 6.43
N ASP A 101 23.08 10.10 7.44
CA ASP A 101 23.22 11.55 7.30
C ASP A 101 24.70 11.99 7.36
N GLN A 102 25.51 11.35 6.51
CA GLN A 102 26.96 11.56 6.42
C GLN A 102 27.41 11.64 4.96
N PRO A 103 28.47 12.42 4.63
CA PRO A 103 28.93 12.61 3.26
C PRO A 103 29.18 11.30 2.51
N ALA A 104 29.80 10.31 3.18
CA ALA A 104 30.11 9.01 2.59
C ALA A 104 28.88 8.30 2.00
N PHE A 105 27.71 8.40 2.64
CA PHE A 105 26.48 7.83 2.10
C PHE A 105 26.01 8.57 0.85
N TYR A 106 25.97 9.91 0.89
CA TYR A 106 25.52 10.74 -0.24
C TYR A 106 26.46 10.73 -1.45
N GLU A 107 27.73 10.42 -1.24
CA GLU A 107 28.75 10.27 -2.28
C GLU A 107 28.82 8.83 -2.82
N SER A 108 28.16 7.87 -2.17
CA SER A 108 28.20 6.46 -2.55
C SER A 108 27.51 6.14 -3.87
N ALA A 109 27.91 5.03 -4.49
CA ALA A 109 27.23 4.44 -5.62
C ALA A 109 25.78 4.05 -5.27
N LEU A 110 25.56 3.45 -4.09
CA LEU A 110 24.21 3.07 -3.64
C LEU A 110 23.25 4.26 -3.65
N TYR A 111 23.69 5.40 -3.09
CA TYR A 111 22.84 6.58 -3.08
C TYR A 111 22.58 7.12 -4.49
N ASN A 112 23.63 7.29 -5.29
CA ASN A 112 23.53 7.97 -6.59
C ASN A 112 22.86 7.11 -7.67
N GLU A 113 23.04 5.79 -7.63
CA GLU A 113 22.55 4.87 -8.65
C GLU A 113 21.19 4.25 -8.28
N ILE A 114 20.89 4.07 -6.99
CA ILE A 114 19.64 3.42 -6.56
C ILE A 114 18.67 4.41 -5.92
N TRP A 115 19.09 5.18 -4.91
CA TRP A 115 18.16 5.99 -4.11
C TRP A 115 17.78 7.30 -4.80
N ARG A 116 18.77 8.00 -5.36
CA ARG A 116 18.59 9.31 -5.98
C ARG A 116 17.65 9.28 -7.19
N PRO A 117 17.72 8.30 -8.13
CA PRO A 117 16.75 8.20 -9.23
C PRO A 117 15.31 8.01 -8.75
N GLN A 118 15.14 7.32 -7.62
CA GLN A 118 13.84 7.09 -6.97
C GLN A 118 13.41 8.25 -6.05
N ARG A 119 14.20 9.33 -5.97
CA ARG A 119 13.99 10.48 -5.09
C ARG A 119 13.92 10.09 -3.61
N LEU A 120 14.75 9.14 -3.19
CA LEU A 120 14.95 8.79 -1.79
C LEU A 120 16.18 9.54 -1.27
N LYS A 121 16.07 10.13 -0.06
CA LYS A 121 17.13 10.95 0.54
C LYS A 121 17.74 10.29 1.78
N THR A 122 16.91 9.87 2.72
CA THR A 122 17.34 9.19 3.95
C THR A 122 16.19 8.32 4.43
N ARG A 123 16.44 7.43 5.39
CA ARG A 123 15.43 6.56 6.00
C ARG A 123 15.54 6.51 7.52
N ILE A 124 14.46 6.08 8.15
CA ILE A 124 14.51 5.35 9.42
C ILE A 124 13.95 3.95 9.19
N GLU A 125 14.43 2.98 9.95
CA GLU A 125 14.05 1.57 9.78
C GLU A 125 13.86 0.90 11.14
N THR A 126 12.88 0.02 11.26
CA THR A 126 12.69 -0.82 12.45
C THR A 126 12.35 -2.24 12.05
N ILE A 127 12.83 -3.22 12.82
CA ILE A 127 12.41 -4.61 12.66
C ILE A 127 11.14 -4.85 13.45
N VAL A 128 10.09 -5.24 12.75
CA VAL A 128 8.81 -5.61 13.36
C VAL A 128 8.92 -7.02 13.89
N ARG A 129 8.78 -7.18 15.20
CA ARG A 129 8.89 -8.47 15.90
C ARG A 129 7.59 -8.83 16.61
N THR A 130 7.29 -10.11 16.68
CA THR A 130 6.25 -10.64 17.58
C THR A 130 6.59 -10.35 19.04
N SER A 131 5.63 -10.53 19.95
CA SER A 131 5.88 -10.47 21.39
C SER A 131 6.89 -11.52 21.89
N SER A 132 7.08 -12.62 21.15
CA SER A 132 8.11 -13.63 21.41
C SER A 132 9.50 -13.27 20.86
N GLY A 133 9.63 -12.13 20.17
CA GLY A 133 10.89 -11.66 19.58
C GLY A 133 11.17 -12.15 18.16
N THR A 134 10.29 -12.98 17.58
CA THR A 134 10.43 -13.49 16.22
C THR A 134 10.29 -12.34 15.22
N PRO A 135 11.25 -12.13 14.29
CA PRO A 135 11.12 -11.12 13.26
C PRO A 135 10.00 -11.49 12.27
N LEU A 136 9.15 -10.50 11.95
CA LEU A 136 8.11 -10.60 10.92
C LEU A 136 8.50 -9.87 9.64
N GLY A 137 9.39 -8.88 9.75
CA GLY A 137 9.84 -8.08 8.62
C GLY A 137 10.51 -6.77 9.03
N SER A 138 10.97 -6.01 8.03
CA SER A 138 11.54 -4.67 8.20
C SER A 138 10.54 -3.61 7.73
N LEU A 139 10.35 -2.57 8.53
CA LEU A 139 9.55 -1.39 8.19
C LEU A 139 10.48 -0.21 7.95
N VAL A 140 10.43 0.37 6.76
CA VAL A 140 11.29 1.47 6.35
C VAL A 140 10.46 2.68 5.93
N LEU A 141 10.79 3.85 6.48
CA LEU A 141 10.17 5.12 6.13
C LEU A 141 11.22 6.00 5.47
N TYR A 142 10.94 6.51 4.28
CA TYR A 142 11.87 7.35 3.52
C TYR A 142 11.49 8.82 3.55
N ARG A 143 12.50 9.66 3.46
CA ARG A 143 12.41 11.09 3.16
C ARG A 143 12.76 11.34 1.71
N GLY A 144 12.07 12.30 1.08
CA GLY A 144 12.40 12.79 -0.25
C GLY A 144 13.32 14.02 -0.22
N PRO A 145 13.78 14.49 -1.39
CA PRO A 145 14.44 15.77 -1.53
C PRO A 145 13.55 16.92 -1.02
N GLY A 146 14.11 17.80 -0.19
CA GLY A 146 13.40 18.94 0.40
C GLY A 146 12.70 18.64 1.74
N ASP A 147 12.51 17.37 2.10
CA ASP A 147 11.90 17.03 3.40
C ASP A 147 12.84 17.36 4.57
N ARG A 148 12.22 17.68 5.71
CA ARG A 148 12.92 17.82 7.00
C ARG A 148 13.51 16.48 7.43
N ARG A 149 14.69 16.50 8.05
CA ARG A 149 15.31 15.28 8.59
C ARG A 149 14.38 14.56 9.58
N PHE A 150 14.48 13.24 9.63
CA PHE A 150 13.90 12.50 10.75
C PHE A 150 14.59 12.93 12.05
N THR A 151 13.81 12.92 13.12
CA THR A 151 14.25 13.32 14.46
C THR A 151 14.24 12.13 15.40
N ALA A 152 14.93 12.22 16.53
CA ALA A 152 14.82 11.22 17.60
C ALA A 152 13.38 11.03 18.12
N ALA A 153 12.50 12.01 17.92
CA ALA A 153 11.07 11.86 18.24
C ALA A 153 10.34 10.97 17.23
N ASP A 154 10.71 11.02 15.95
CA ASP A 154 10.19 10.14 14.90
C ASP A 154 10.65 8.70 15.13
N GLU A 155 11.91 8.51 15.51
CA GLU A 155 12.49 7.20 15.81
C GLU A 155 11.79 6.53 17.01
N ARG A 156 11.61 7.27 18.11
CA ARG A 156 10.82 6.79 19.28
C ARG A 156 9.36 6.52 18.94
N LEU A 157 8.79 7.27 17.98
CA LEU A 157 7.43 7.05 17.53
C LEU A 157 7.33 5.78 16.69
N LEU A 158 8.29 5.52 15.81
CA LEU A 158 8.39 4.31 15.00
C LEU A 158 8.53 3.07 15.90
N GLU A 159 9.45 3.12 16.87
CA GLU A 159 9.65 2.06 17.87
C GLU A 159 8.36 1.73 18.62
N ARG A 160 7.61 2.75 19.05
CA ARG A 160 6.34 2.57 19.76
C ARG A 160 5.23 1.99 18.88
N ILE A 161 5.30 2.18 17.56
CA ILE A 161 4.27 1.70 16.63
C ILE A 161 4.53 0.25 16.19
N ALA A 162 5.80 -0.18 16.12
CA ALA A 162 6.18 -1.52 15.66
C ALA A 162 5.37 -2.67 16.32
N PRO A 163 5.09 -2.68 17.64
CA PRO A 163 4.28 -3.73 18.26
C PRO A 163 2.83 -3.79 17.76
N TYR A 164 2.23 -2.66 17.36
CA TYR A 164 0.88 -2.65 16.79
C TYR A 164 0.87 -3.24 15.38
N ILE A 165 1.92 -2.98 14.61
CA ILE A 165 2.10 -3.57 13.27
C ILE A 165 2.31 -5.08 13.39
N ALA A 166 3.14 -5.53 14.33
CA ALA A 166 3.32 -6.95 14.62
C ALA A 166 2.00 -7.64 14.98
N ARG A 167 1.18 -6.99 15.83
CA ARG A 167 -0.14 -7.49 16.19
C ARG A 167 -1.08 -7.61 14.98
N GLY A 168 -1.10 -6.63 14.09
CA GLY A 168 -1.95 -6.68 12.89
C GLY A 168 -1.50 -7.74 11.89
N LEU A 169 -0.20 -7.90 11.68
CA LEU A 169 0.37 -8.97 10.86
C LEU A 169 0.11 -10.38 11.41
N SER A 170 0.03 -10.50 12.74
CA SER A 170 -0.22 -11.77 13.42
C SER A 170 -1.72 -12.02 13.69
N ALA A 171 -2.60 -11.07 13.35
CA ALA A 171 -4.01 -11.19 13.62
C ALA A 171 -4.65 -12.21 12.67
N PRO A 172 -5.54 -13.09 13.16
CA PRO A 172 -6.28 -13.99 12.28
C PRO A 172 -7.14 -13.17 11.33
N THR A 173 -7.06 -13.48 10.03
CA THR A 173 -7.93 -12.90 9.02
C THR A 173 -9.31 -13.58 9.13
N PRO A 174 -10.40 -12.83 9.39
CA PRO A 174 -11.74 -13.41 9.48
C PRO A 174 -12.12 -14.09 8.17
N THR A 175 -12.65 -15.31 8.24
CA THR A 175 -13.14 -16.07 7.08
C THR A 175 -14.52 -15.62 6.59
N VAL A 176 -15.12 -14.60 7.23
CA VAL A 176 -16.54 -14.26 7.06
C VAL A 176 -16.73 -13.17 6.01
N GLY A 177 -17.38 -13.56 4.91
CA GLY A 177 -17.91 -12.67 3.86
C GLY A 177 -16.86 -12.13 2.90
N ALA A 178 -17.13 -12.20 1.59
CA ALA A 178 -16.29 -11.53 0.60
C ALA A 178 -16.35 -10.01 0.87
N PRO A 179 -15.20 -9.33 1.07
CA PRO A 179 -15.22 -7.89 1.32
C PRO A 179 -15.74 -7.16 0.09
N ALA A 180 -16.55 -6.11 0.31
CA ALA A 180 -16.84 -5.16 -0.75
C ALA A 180 -15.54 -4.44 -1.13
N TYR A 181 -15.28 -4.33 -2.43
CA TYR A 181 -14.11 -3.63 -2.97
C TYR A 181 -14.51 -2.30 -3.60
N ILE A 182 -13.68 -1.28 -3.40
CA ILE A 182 -13.87 0.06 -3.98
C ILE A 182 -12.57 0.53 -4.64
N ALA A 183 -12.66 1.40 -5.64
CA ALA A 183 -11.49 1.94 -6.35
C ALA A 183 -10.46 2.52 -5.37
N SER A 184 -9.21 2.06 -5.47
CA SER A 184 -8.11 2.61 -4.69
C SER A 184 -7.60 3.90 -5.32
N PRO A 185 -7.23 4.93 -4.53
CA PRO A 185 -6.79 6.22 -5.07
C PRO A 185 -5.61 6.20 -6.04
N ALA A 186 -4.64 5.32 -5.83
CA ALA A 186 -3.50 5.12 -6.72
C ALA A 186 -3.64 3.83 -7.56
N GLY A 187 -4.88 3.37 -7.74
CA GLY A 187 -5.18 2.06 -8.30
C GLY A 187 -5.32 2.01 -9.81
N LEU A 188 -5.08 3.09 -10.55
CA LEU A 188 -5.24 3.12 -12.00
C LEU A 188 -3.88 3.03 -12.71
N ALA A 189 -3.77 2.13 -13.69
CA ALA A 189 -2.61 2.05 -14.56
C ALA A 189 -2.96 1.59 -15.98
N PHE A 190 -2.00 1.72 -16.90
CA PHE A 190 -2.21 1.43 -18.32
C PHE A 190 -1.06 0.59 -18.86
N VAL A 191 -1.38 -0.36 -19.73
CA VAL A 191 -0.43 -1.19 -20.46
C VAL A 191 -0.84 -1.24 -21.92
N CYS A 192 0.09 -1.04 -22.84
CA CYS A 192 -0.12 -1.28 -24.27
C CYS A 192 0.64 -2.54 -24.69
N LEU A 193 -0.05 -3.42 -25.42
CA LEU A 193 0.50 -4.66 -25.96
C LEU A 193 0.47 -4.60 -27.49
N GLY A 194 1.54 -5.06 -28.13
CA GLY A 194 1.55 -5.31 -29.57
C GLY A 194 0.83 -6.61 -29.93
N THR A 195 0.70 -6.90 -31.24
CA THR A 195 0.05 -8.11 -31.75
C THR A 195 0.78 -9.41 -31.43
N GLN A 196 2.04 -9.34 -31.00
CA GLN A 196 2.83 -10.49 -30.56
C GLN A 196 2.82 -10.64 -29.03
N GLY A 197 2.04 -9.83 -28.31
CA GLY A 197 2.00 -9.83 -26.85
C GLY A 197 3.18 -9.11 -26.20
N GLN A 198 4.03 -8.43 -26.95
CA GLN A 198 5.09 -7.60 -26.39
C GLN A 198 4.49 -6.38 -25.68
N VAL A 199 4.97 -6.07 -24.48
CA VAL A 199 4.63 -4.81 -23.79
C VAL A 199 5.36 -3.68 -24.49
N THR A 200 4.61 -2.78 -25.14
CA THR A 200 5.18 -1.65 -25.89
C THR A 200 5.26 -0.39 -25.03
N GLN A 201 4.31 -0.21 -24.11
CA GLN A 201 4.23 0.94 -23.22
C GLN A 201 3.57 0.54 -21.90
N LEU A 202 3.98 1.23 -20.84
CA LEU A 202 3.42 1.08 -19.50
C LEU A 202 3.36 2.44 -18.81
N SER A 203 2.31 2.69 -18.04
CA SER A 203 2.29 3.84 -17.13
C SER A 203 3.14 3.55 -15.89
N ALA A 204 3.58 4.59 -15.18
CA ALA A 204 4.54 4.45 -14.07
C ALA A 204 4.13 3.41 -13.00
N ASN A 205 2.85 3.30 -12.66
CA ASN A 205 2.35 2.33 -11.67
C ASN A 205 2.01 0.95 -12.23
N ALA A 206 2.02 0.76 -13.56
CA ALA A 206 1.52 -0.46 -14.19
C ALA A 206 2.29 -1.71 -13.76
N HIS A 207 3.62 -1.63 -13.71
CA HIS A 207 4.44 -2.78 -13.31
C HIS A 207 4.12 -3.23 -11.89
N ARG A 208 4.01 -2.28 -10.95
CA ARG A 208 3.63 -2.59 -9.56
C ARG A 208 2.25 -3.23 -9.48
N LEU A 209 1.24 -2.70 -10.18
CA LEU A 209 -0.11 -3.30 -10.13
C LEU A 209 -0.15 -4.70 -10.75
N LEU A 210 0.62 -4.96 -11.81
CA LEU A 210 0.78 -6.30 -12.39
C LEU A 210 1.41 -7.29 -11.38
N LEU A 211 2.46 -6.87 -10.67
CA LEU A 211 3.10 -7.68 -9.63
C LEU A 211 2.10 -8.01 -8.51
N LEU A 212 1.41 -7.01 -7.96
CA LEU A 212 0.42 -7.20 -6.90
C LEU A 212 -0.76 -8.06 -7.33
N ALA A 213 -1.23 -7.92 -8.58
CA ALA A 213 -2.34 -8.74 -9.09
C ALA A 213 -1.96 -10.23 -9.22
N HIS A 214 -0.68 -10.53 -9.41
CA HIS A 214 -0.20 -11.89 -9.63
C HIS A 214 0.57 -12.46 -8.43
N GLY A 215 0.28 -11.99 -7.21
CA GLY A 215 0.87 -12.48 -5.98
C GLY A 215 1.78 -11.43 -5.37
N ASP A 216 3.06 -11.76 -5.21
CA ASP A 216 3.99 -10.93 -4.46
C ASP A 216 4.98 -10.17 -5.34
N VAL A 217 5.41 -9.02 -4.83
CA VAL A 217 6.60 -8.33 -5.30
C VAL A 217 7.80 -9.04 -4.67
N THR A 218 8.35 -10.01 -5.40
CA THR A 218 9.61 -10.68 -5.04
C THR A 218 10.78 -9.99 -5.74
N PRO A 219 12.01 -10.13 -5.21
CA PRO A 219 13.21 -9.62 -5.89
C PRO A 219 13.31 -10.04 -7.36
N GLU A 220 13.06 -11.32 -7.67
CA GLU A 220 13.22 -11.83 -9.03
C GLU A 220 12.20 -11.20 -9.99
N ARG A 221 10.94 -11.05 -9.55
CA ARG A 221 9.88 -10.48 -10.41
C ARG A 221 9.99 -8.98 -10.54
N ALA A 222 10.45 -8.27 -9.50
CA ALA A 222 10.64 -6.84 -9.55
C ALA A 222 11.79 -6.44 -10.49
N ALA A 223 12.85 -7.24 -10.56
CA ALA A 223 13.99 -7.05 -11.46
C ALA A 223 13.70 -7.48 -12.92
N ALA A 224 12.67 -8.28 -13.15
CA ALA A 224 12.32 -8.75 -14.49
C ALA A 224 11.66 -7.64 -15.32
N ALA A 225 12.03 -7.57 -16.61
CA ALA A 225 11.34 -6.70 -17.56
C ALA A 225 9.86 -7.12 -17.69
N PRO A 226 8.90 -6.18 -17.66
CA PRO A 226 7.49 -6.51 -17.80
C PRO A 226 7.19 -7.11 -19.17
N ALA A 227 6.78 -8.38 -19.20
CA ALA A 227 6.35 -9.07 -20.42
C ALA A 227 4.99 -9.73 -20.21
N ALA A 228 4.17 -9.84 -21.27
CA ALA A 228 2.84 -10.44 -21.13
C ALA A 228 2.88 -11.91 -20.70
N GLU A 229 3.93 -12.64 -21.08
CA GLU A 229 4.16 -14.02 -20.66
C GLU A 229 4.42 -14.15 -19.14
N SER A 230 4.96 -13.11 -18.50
CA SER A 230 5.16 -13.05 -17.05
C SER A 230 3.86 -12.83 -16.28
N PHE A 231 2.78 -12.44 -16.97
CA PHE A 231 1.49 -12.08 -16.39
C PHE A 231 0.33 -12.76 -17.14
N PRO A 232 -0.19 -13.90 -16.64
CA PRO A 232 -1.24 -14.68 -17.30
C PRO A 232 -2.47 -13.87 -17.75
N VAL A 233 -2.80 -12.78 -17.04
CA VAL A 233 -3.91 -11.89 -17.40
C VAL A 233 -3.66 -11.17 -18.73
N LEU A 234 -2.45 -10.65 -18.95
CA LEU A 234 -2.07 -9.94 -20.18
C LEU A 234 -2.02 -10.91 -21.36
N ALA A 235 -1.41 -12.09 -21.17
CA ALA A 235 -1.38 -13.13 -22.19
C ALA A 235 -2.81 -13.55 -22.59
N THR A 236 -3.72 -13.66 -21.63
CA THR A 236 -5.12 -14.06 -21.90
C THR A 236 -5.90 -12.96 -22.61
N LEU A 237 -5.80 -11.71 -22.17
CA LEU A 237 -6.43 -10.57 -22.86
C LEU A 237 -5.90 -10.42 -24.29
N CYS A 238 -4.60 -10.58 -24.49
CA CYS A 238 -3.99 -10.53 -25.82
C CYS A 238 -4.55 -11.62 -26.74
N ARG A 239 -4.66 -12.87 -26.26
CA ARG A 239 -5.28 -13.97 -27.03
C ARG A 239 -6.75 -13.69 -27.36
N GLN A 240 -7.53 -13.20 -26.41
CA GLN A 240 -8.95 -12.86 -26.62
C GLN A 240 -9.11 -11.75 -27.66
N TRP A 241 -8.31 -10.69 -27.54
CA TRP A 241 -8.31 -9.58 -28.49
C TRP A 241 -7.92 -10.02 -29.90
N LEU A 242 -6.86 -10.83 -30.05
CA LEU A 242 -6.43 -11.33 -31.36
C LEU A 242 -7.49 -12.21 -32.03
N ALA A 243 -8.22 -13.01 -31.24
CA ALA A 243 -9.31 -13.85 -31.76
C ALA A 243 -10.55 -13.04 -32.20
N GLN A 244 -10.71 -11.81 -31.70
CA GLN A 244 -11.88 -10.95 -31.93
C GLN A 244 -11.51 -9.61 -32.59
N ARG A 245 -10.39 -9.57 -33.31
CA ARG A 245 -9.76 -8.34 -33.81
C ARG A 245 -10.69 -7.50 -34.70
N ASP A 246 -11.60 -8.14 -35.43
CA ASP A 246 -12.54 -7.48 -36.33
C ASP A 246 -13.82 -6.99 -35.63
N ALA A 247 -14.06 -7.42 -34.39
CA ALA A 247 -15.31 -7.15 -33.67
C ALA A 247 -15.29 -5.88 -32.80
N PHE A 248 -14.14 -5.20 -32.65
CA PHE A 248 -13.96 -4.03 -31.76
C PHE A 248 -14.49 -4.23 -30.34
N GLN A 249 -14.58 -5.48 -29.87
CA GLN A 249 -15.10 -5.80 -28.55
C GLN A 249 -14.02 -5.56 -27.49
N THR A 250 -14.46 -4.99 -26.36
CA THR A 250 -13.66 -4.92 -25.15
C THR A 250 -13.60 -6.30 -24.50
N CYS A 251 -12.43 -6.70 -24.02
CA CYS A 251 -12.27 -7.88 -23.19
C CYS A 251 -12.01 -7.45 -21.74
N SER A 252 -12.53 -8.19 -20.77
CA SER A 252 -12.33 -7.86 -19.35
C SER A 252 -12.00 -9.10 -18.54
N LEU A 253 -11.00 -8.99 -17.68
CA LEU A 253 -10.63 -10.04 -16.72
C LEU A 253 -10.53 -9.45 -15.32
N GLN A 254 -10.88 -10.26 -14.32
CA GLN A 254 -10.76 -9.88 -12.92
C GLN A 254 -9.85 -10.87 -12.19
N VAL A 255 -8.94 -10.34 -11.39
CA VAL A 255 -8.10 -11.11 -10.46
C VAL A 255 -8.37 -10.64 -9.05
N GLN A 256 -8.53 -11.56 -8.11
CA GLN A 256 -8.68 -11.25 -6.70
C GLN A 256 -7.67 -12.06 -5.89
N ASN A 257 -6.95 -11.39 -5.01
CA ASN A 257 -5.99 -12.00 -4.10
C ASN A 257 -5.90 -11.18 -2.80
N ALA A 258 -4.88 -11.44 -1.97
CA ALA A 258 -4.71 -10.78 -0.68
C ALA A 258 -4.45 -9.25 -0.78
N TRP A 259 -3.99 -8.75 -1.93
CA TRP A 259 -3.80 -7.33 -2.21
C TRP A 259 -5.10 -6.61 -2.62
N GLY A 260 -6.17 -7.35 -2.90
CA GLY A 260 -7.48 -6.81 -3.26
C GLY A 260 -8.01 -7.36 -4.58
N GLN A 261 -8.82 -6.55 -5.25
CA GLN A 261 -9.41 -6.88 -6.55
C GLN A 261 -8.78 -6.03 -7.65
N PHE A 262 -8.42 -6.66 -8.76
CA PHE A 262 -7.83 -6.02 -9.93
C PHE A 262 -8.73 -6.31 -11.12
N VAL A 263 -9.18 -5.25 -11.80
CA VAL A 263 -9.96 -5.35 -13.04
C VAL A 263 -9.07 -4.91 -14.20
N PHE A 264 -9.02 -5.72 -15.24
CA PHE A 264 -8.23 -5.49 -16.44
C PHE A 264 -9.16 -5.36 -17.63
N ASP A 265 -9.35 -4.14 -18.10
CA ASP A 265 -10.22 -3.84 -19.24
C ASP A 265 -9.37 -3.58 -20.49
N GLY A 266 -9.44 -4.51 -21.42
CA GLY A 266 -8.75 -4.48 -22.71
C GLY A 266 -9.61 -3.85 -23.81
N CYS A 267 -9.02 -2.93 -24.57
CA CYS A 267 -9.61 -2.30 -25.73
C CYS A 267 -8.60 -2.26 -26.88
N GLY A 268 -9.02 -2.73 -28.06
CA GLY A 268 -8.18 -2.66 -29.26
C GLY A 268 -8.04 -1.22 -29.78
N LEU A 269 -6.81 -0.78 -29.98
CA LEU A 269 -6.45 0.49 -30.60
C LEU A 269 -6.00 0.28 -32.05
N LYS A 270 -6.43 1.17 -32.93
CA LYS A 270 -5.93 1.30 -34.30
C LYS A 270 -4.89 2.40 -34.35
N GLY A 271 -3.74 2.14 -34.97
CA GLY A 271 -2.83 3.23 -35.30
C GLY A 271 -3.44 4.13 -36.37
N THR A 272 -3.10 5.41 -36.29
CA THR A 272 -3.53 6.44 -37.26
C THR A 272 -2.52 6.62 -38.39
N GLN A 273 -1.34 5.99 -38.28
CA GLN A 273 -0.26 6.02 -39.26
C GLN A 273 -0.06 4.63 -39.88
N PRO A 274 0.50 4.54 -41.10
CA PRO A 274 0.76 3.26 -41.78
C PRO A 274 1.60 2.29 -40.95
N ASP A 275 2.56 2.82 -40.18
CA ASP A 275 3.44 2.04 -39.29
C ASP A 275 2.83 1.83 -37.89
N GLY A 276 1.70 2.47 -37.61
CA GLY A 276 0.93 2.34 -36.38
C GLY A 276 0.19 1.01 -36.35
N GLY A 277 0.90 -0.06 -36.03
CA GLY A 277 0.31 -1.38 -35.84
C GLY A 277 -0.84 -1.34 -34.82
N ALA A 278 -1.81 -2.26 -34.97
CA ALA A 278 -2.87 -2.39 -33.97
C ALA A 278 -2.26 -2.78 -32.61
N GLN A 279 -2.82 -2.25 -31.54
CA GLN A 279 -2.37 -2.51 -30.18
C GLN A 279 -3.56 -2.86 -29.30
N LEU A 280 -3.31 -3.57 -28.22
CA LEU A 280 -4.27 -3.75 -27.14
C LEU A 280 -3.90 -2.80 -26.01
N HIS A 281 -4.80 -1.88 -25.69
CA HIS A 281 -4.69 -1.05 -24.51
C HIS A 281 -5.42 -1.74 -23.35
N VAL A 282 -4.75 -1.91 -22.23
CA VAL A 282 -5.30 -2.52 -21.01
C VAL A 282 -5.29 -1.48 -19.90
N THR A 283 -6.48 -1.18 -19.38
CA THR A 283 -6.64 -0.43 -18.14
C THR A 283 -6.61 -1.38 -16.96
N ILE A 284 -5.76 -1.11 -15.98
CA ILE A 284 -5.70 -1.84 -14.72
C ILE A 284 -6.35 -0.98 -13.64
N SER A 285 -7.41 -1.49 -13.01
CA SER A 285 -8.09 -0.86 -11.88
C SER A 285 -7.96 -1.72 -10.63
N HIS A 286 -7.10 -1.30 -9.71
CA HIS A 286 -6.96 -1.88 -8.37
C HIS A 286 -8.01 -1.30 -7.43
N ARG A 287 -8.69 -2.21 -6.74
CA ARG A 287 -9.77 -1.94 -5.79
C ARG A 287 -9.39 -2.54 -4.45
N GLU A 288 -9.41 -1.69 -3.44
CA GLU A 288 -9.08 -2.05 -2.06
C GLU A 288 -10.33 -2.44 -1.27
N PRO A 289 -10.20 -3.17 -0.14
CA PRO A 289 -11.32 -3.46 0.73
C PRO A 289 -11.99 -2.18 1.25
N ASN A 290 -13.32 -2.13 1.23
CA ASN A 290 -14.13 -0.97 1.63
C ASN A 290 -13.78 -0.47 3.04
N ILE A 291 -13.42 -1.37 3.96
CA ILE A 291 -13.02 -1.00 5.33
C ILE A 291 -11.77 -0.10 5.35
N VAL A 292 -10.82 -0.29 4.41
CA VAL A 292 -9.62 0.54 4.28
C VAL A 292 -10.01 1.94 3.81
N ALA A 293 -10.79 2.01 2.72
CA ALA A 293 -11.29 3.27 2.18
C ALA A 293 -12.17 4.03 3.20
N ALA A 294 -13.03 3.33 3.93
CA ALA A 294 -13.93 3.90 4.94
C ALA A 294 -13.13 4.50 6.11
N ARG A 295 -12.13 3.77 6.61
CA ARG A 295 -11.22 4.26 7.66
C ARG A 295 -10.47 5.50 7.21
N ARG A 296 -9.95 5.51 5.98
CA ARG A 296 -9.29 6.69 5.38
C ARG A 296 -10.24 7.89 5.31
N ALA A 297 -11.46 7.69 4.80
CA ALA A 297 -12.48 8.72 4.71
C ALA A 297 -12.85 9.29 6.08
N VAL A 298 -13.14 8.42 7.07
CA VAL A 298 -13.52 8.81 8.43
C VAL A 298 -12.38 9.52 9.16
N ALA A 299 -11.13 9.10 8.95
CA ALA A 299 -9.95 9.76 9.52
C ALA A 299 -9.75 11.19 9.00
N SER A 300 -10.34 11.54 7.86
CA SER A 300 -10.30 12.90 7.30
C SER A 300 -11.30 13.88 7.95
N PHE A 301 -12.23 13.38 8.76
CA PHE A 301 -13.18 14.20 9.50
C PHE A 301 -12.62 14.64 10.86
N ASP A 302 -13.12 15.76 11.39
CA ASP A 302 -12.78 16.24 12.74
C ASP A 302 -13.55 15.48 13.84
N LEU A 303 -13.31 14.18 13.91
CA LEU A 303 -13.92 13.26 14.86
C LEU A 303 -12.88 12.76 15.86
N THR A 304 -13.31 12.55 17.11
CA THR A 304 -12.47 11.83 18.08
C THR A 304 -12.37 10.36 17.69
N HIS A 305 -11.34 9.65 18.15
CA HIS A 305 -11.19 8.22 17.88
C HIS A 305 -12.45 7.40 18.24
N ALA A 306 -13.07 7.67 19.38
CA ALA A 306 -14.31 7.01 19.77
C ALA A 306 -15.46 7.30 18.78
N GLN A 307 -15.57 8.55 18.30
CA GLN A 307 -16.54 8.92 17.27
C GLN A 307 -16.25 8.24 15.92
N GLN A 308 -14.97 8.11 15.55
CA GLN A 308 -14.55 7.41 14.33
C GLN A 308 -14.95 5.93 14.34
N GLU A 309 -14.71 5.23 15.46
CA GLU A 309 -15.12 3.82 15.57
C GLU A 309 -16.64 3.65 15.50
N VAL A 310 -17.41 4.53 16.15
CA VAL A 310 -18.89 4.55 16.01
C VAL A 310 -19.30 4.80 14.55
N CYS A 311 -18.69 5.78 13.86
CA CYS A 311 -18.95 6.05 12.44
C CYS A 311 -18.73 4.81 11.56
N LEU A 312 -17.63 4.08 11.78
CA LEU A 312 -17.29 2.91 10.99
C LEU A 312 -18.26 1.74 11.22
N LEU A 313 -18.73 1.58 12.46
CA LEU A 313 -19.74 0.56 12.78
C LEU A 313 -21.09 0.87 12.12
N LEU A 314 -21.52 2.12 12.16
CA LEU A 314 -22.74 2.56 11.45
C LEU A 314 -22.59 2.41 9.94
N HIS A 315 -21.41 2.74 9.39
CA HIS A 315 -21.10 2.55 7.96
C HIS A 315 -21.13 1.08 7.54
N ALA A 316 -20.68 0.18 8.42
CA ALA A 316 -20.77 -1.27 8.25
C ALA A 316 -22.20 -1.83 8.48
N GLY A 317 -23.20 -0.97 8.68
CA GLY A 317 -24.60 -1.36 8.85
C GLY A 317 -24.96 -1.86 10.25
N ARG A 318 -24.10 -1.66 11.25
CA ARG A 318 -24.40 -2.04 12.64
C ARG A 318 -25.39 -1.08 13.28
N THR A 319 -26.30 -1.63 14.07
CA THR A 319 -27.20 -0.86 14.93
C THR A 319 -26.42 -0.23 16.08
N GLN A 320 -27.01 0.78 16.74
CA GLN A 320 -26.38 1.43 17.90
C GLN A 320 -26.20 0.45 19.08
N THR A 321 -27.07 -0.56 19.20
CA THR A 321 -26.96 -1.62 20.20
C THR A 321 -25.77 -2.53 19.92
N GLU A 322 -25.64 -3.02 18.69
CA GLU A 322 -24.47 -3.83 18.30
C GLU A 322 -23.17 -3.04 18.41
N ALA A 323 -23.19 -1.75 18.06
CA ALA A 323 -22.03 -0.89 18.21
C ALA A 323 -21.63 -0.71 19.68
N ALA A 324 -22.60 -0.58 20.59
CA ALA A 324 -22.35 -0.49 22.03
C ALA A 324 -21.72 -1.79 22.56
N GLU A 325 -22.25 -2.94 22.15
CA GLU A 325 -21.72 -4.25 22.50
C GLU A 325 -20.27 -4.43 22.01
N GLN A 326 -19.99 -4.14 20.74
CA GLN A 326 -18.66 -4.29 20.16
C GLN A 326 -17.63 -3.33 20.75
N LEU A 327 -18.04 -2.12 21.14
CA LEU A 327 -17.17 -1.14 21.76
C LEU A 327 -17.05 -1.32 23.29
N GLY A 328 -17.86 -2.19 23.90
CA GLY A 328 -17.88 -2.39 25.35
C GLY A 328 -18.34 -1.16 26.13
N VAL A 329 -19.28 -0.38 25.57
CA VAL A 329 -19.84 0.83 26.18
C VAL A 329 -21.36 0.74 26.27
N SER A 330 -22.01 1.66 26.99
CA SER A 330 -23.48 1.69 27.06
C SER A 330 -24.11 2.19 25.75
N VAL A 331 -25.31 1.72 25.43
CA VAL A 331 -26.08 2.22 24.26
C VAL A 331 -26.27 3.73 24.33
N ALA A 332 -26.52 4.29 25.53
CA ALA A 332 -26.61 5.74 25.75
C ALA A 332 -25.32 6.50 25.35
N THR A 333 -24.14 5.89 25.55
CA THR A 333 -22.86 6.47 25.12
C THR A 333 -22.76 6.51 23.59
N VAL A 334 -23.19 5.44 22.91
CA VAL A 334 -23.23 5.42 21.44
C VAL A 334 -24.22 6.45 20.91
N VAL A 335 -25.42 6.57 21.50
CA VAL A 335 -26.42 7.59 21.14
C VAL A 335 -25.82 9.00 21.24
N ASP A 336 -25.10 9.31 22.33
CA ASP A 336 -24.43 10.61 22.48
C ASP A 336 -23.33 10.83 21.43
N HIS A 337 -22.53 9.80 21.13
CA HIS A 337 -21.56 9.86 20.03
C HIS A 337 -22.23 10.11 18.68
N VAL A 338 -23.30 9.39 18.34
CA VAL A 338 -24.09 9.56 17.11
C VAL A 338 -24.58 11.00 16.99
N ARG A 339 -25.20 11.56 18.04
CA ARG A 339 -25.67 12.95 18.05
C ARG A 339 -24.54 13.94 17.78
N LYS A 340 -23.38 13.74 18.43
CA LYS A 340 -22.20 14.60 18.23
C LYS A 340 -21.60 14.46 16.83
N ILE A 341 -21.60 13.25 16.26
CA ILE A 341 -21.15 12.99 14.88
C ILE A 341 -22.06 13.74 13.91
N TYR A 342 -23.38 13.60 14.06
CA TYR A 342 -24.37 14.25 13.20
C TYR A 342 -24.22 15.77 13.22
N ALA A 343 -24.12 16.36 14.41
CA ALA A 343 -23.89 17.79 14.56
C ALA A 343 -22.55 18.27 13.96
N LYS A 344 -21.48 17.47 14.06
CA LYS A 344 -20.16 17.83 13.53
C LYS A 344 -20.06 17.70 12.00
N LEU A 345 -20.77 16.74 11.43
CA LEU A 345 -20.73 16.44 9.99
C LEU A 345 -21.90 17.05 9.22
N ASP A 346 -22.82 17.72 9.91
CA ASP A 346 -24.04 18.30 9.36
C ASP A 346 -24.88 17.26 8.60
N VAL A 347 -25.09 16.10 9.23
CA VAL A 347 -25.92 15.00 8.70
C VAL A 347 -27.03 14.67 9.67
N HIS A 348 -28.18 14.25 9.15
CA HIS A 348 -29.41 14.08 9.92
C HIS A 348 -29.88 12.62 9.98
N SER A 349 -29.19 11.71 9.31
CA SER A 349 -29.54 10.28 9.25
C SER A 349 -28.32 9.39 9.04
N VAL A 350 -28.48 8.09 9.36
CA VAL A 350 -27.43 7.08 9.06
C VAL A 350 -27.20 7.00 7.55
N ILE A 351 -28.26 7.18 6.75
CA ILE A 351 -28.18 7.17 5.29
C ILE A 351 -27.32 8.34 4.79
N GLU A 352 -27.54 9.55 5.31
CA GLU A 352 -26.70 10.72 5.00
C GLU A 352 -25.25 10.52 5.44
N LEU A 353 -25.02 9.97 6.64
CA LEU A 353 -23.67 9.64 7.11
C LEU A 353 -22.95 8.66 6.17
N VAL A 354 -23.63 7.58 5.76
CA VAL A 354 -23.10 6.58 4.82
C VAL A 354 -22.82 7.22 3.47
N GLY A 355 -23.75 8.03 2.95
CA GLY A 355 -23.58 8.76 1.70
C GLY A 355 -22.38 9.70 1.74
N LEU A 356 -22.18 10.42 2.85
CA LEU A 356 -21.05 11.30 3.06
C LEU A 356 -19.71 10.55 3.06
N ILE A 357 -19.64 9.41 3.77
CA ILE A 357 -18.44 8.55 3.79
C ILE A 357 -18.15 8.03 2.39
N ASN A 358 -19.14 7.49 1.68
CA ASN A 358 -18.97 6.97 0.32
C ASN A 358 -18.51 8.06 -0.66
N ALA A 359 -19.09 9.26 -0.58
CA ALA A 359 -18.66 10.40 -1.40
C ALA A 359 -17.23 10.86 -1.07
N ARG A 360 -16.75 10.64 0.15
CA ARG A 360 -15.38 10.95 0.56
C ARG A 360 -14.38 9.89 0.10
N GLN A 361 -14.78 8.62 0.07
CA GLN A 361 -14.01 7.52 -0.50
C GLN A 361 -13.72 7.77 -1.99
N SER A 362 -14.74 8.09 -2.79
CA SER A 362 -14.58 8.34 -4.24
C SER A 362 -13.72 9.57 -4.55
N ARG A 363 -13.83 10.65 -3.75
CA ARG A 363 -13.04 11.89 -3.94
C ARG A 363 -11.57 11.74 -3.60
N SER A 364 -11.24 10.86 -2.64
CA SER A 364 -9.84 10.60 -2.27
C SER A 364 -9.06 9.97 -3.43
N GLY A 365 -9.74 9.33 -4.40
CA GLY A 365 -9.11 8.76 -5.59
C GLY A 365 -8.79 9.72 -6.74
N MET A 366 -9.25 10.98 -6.68
CA MET A 366 -8.95 11.98 -7.73
C MET A 366 -7.81 12.94 -7.34
N ALA A 367 -7.41 12.99 -6.07
CA ALA A 367 -6.51 14.02 -5.55
C ALA A 367 -5.01 13.66 -5.61
N GLY A 368 -4.62 12.61 -6.34
CA GLY A 368 -3.26 12.04 -6.37
C GLY A 368 -2.51 12.18 -7.69
N ASN A 369 -2.72 13.27 -8.45
CA ASN A 369 -1.93 13.61 -9.63
C ASN A 369 -0.86 14.66 -9.32
#